data_AF-A0A0D0UR97-F1
#
_entry.id   AF-A0A0D0UR97-F1
#
_cell.length_a   1.000
_cell.length_b   1.000
_cell.length_c   1.000
_cell.angle_alpha   90.00
_cell.angle_beta   90.00
_cell.angle_gamma   90.00
#
_symmetry.space_group_name_H-M   'P 1'
#
loop_
_entity.id
_entity.type
_entity.pdbx_description
1 polymer ?
#
loop_
_entity_poly.entity_id
_entity_poly.type
_entity_poly.pdbx_seq_one_letter_code
_entity_poly.pdbx_strand_id
1 'polypeptide(L)'
;MRRLMVPCTFDTGETAMFPFVVGQPCADSHPLEQQLAWLARERGGQAPQEVVDSLAQVHRLAVEQSTKLEDLVAYAMREAAIVSAADSPP
;
A
#
# COMPACT_ATOMS: atom_id res chain seq x y z
N MET A 1 11.94 -4.39 6.02
CA MET A 1 10.79 -4.83 5.21
C MET A 1 9.52 -4.65 6.03
N ARG A 2 8.50 -3.97 5.52
CA ARG A 2 7.23 -3.74 6.24
C ARG A 2 6.08 -4.43 5.50
N ARG A 3 5.15 -5.05 6.24
CA ARG A 3 3.93 -5.64 5.65
C ARG A 3 2.75 -4.69 5.76
N LEU A 4 2.02 -4.55 4.66
CA LEU A 4 0.79 -3.80 4.54
C LEU A 4 -0.35 -4.78 4.24
N MET A 5 -1.39 -4.81 5.05
CA MET A 5 -2.59 -5.59 4.70
C MET A 5 -3.52 -4.69 3.92
N VAL A 6 -3.76 -5.02 2.67
CA VAL A 6 -4.63 -4.24 1.78
C VAL A 6 -5.84 -5.09 1.41
N PRO A 7 -7.06 -4.57 1.56
CA PRO A 7 -8.25 -5.26 1.07
C PRO A 7 -8.23 -5.23 -0.46
N CYS A 8 -7.93 -6.37 -1.08
CA CYS A 8 -7.93 -6.52 -2.54
C CYS A 8 -9.24 -7.14 -3.00
N THR A 9 -9.75 -6.69 -4.14
CA THR A 9 -10.95 -7.26 -4.75
C THR A 9 -10.51 -8.29 -5.79
N PHE A 10 -11.06 -9.50 -5.70
CA PHE A 10 -10.78 -10.58 -6.64
C PHE A 10 -11.89 -10.69 -7.68
N ASP A 11 -11.59 -11.31 -8.82
CA ASP A 11 -12.55 -11.56 -9.91
C ASP A 11 -13.85 -12.28 -9.44
N THR A 12 -13.80 -13.00 -8.30
CA THR A 12 -14.99 -13.63 -7.70
C THR A 12 -15.93 -12.62 -7.01
N GLY A 13 -15.58 -11.34 -6.96
CA GLY A 13 -16.31 -10.29 -6.24
C GLY A 13 -16.04 -10.26 -4.74
N GLU A 14 -15.20 -11.18 -4.24
CA GLU A 14 -14.79 -11.21 -2.84
C GLU A 14 -13.66 -10.22 -2.59
N THR A 15 -13.72 -9.53 -1.46
CA THR A 15 -12.63 -8.69 -0.97
C THR A 15 -11.86 -9.46 0.09
N ALA A 16 -10.56 -9.71 -0.12
CA ALA A 16 -9.73 -10.37 0.87
C ALA A 16 -8.46 -9.57 1.18
N MET A 17 -8.02 -9.65 2.43
CA MET A 17 -6.84 -8.96 2.91
C MET A 17 -5.57 -9.62 2.35
N PHE A 18 -4.87 -8.91 1.48
CA PHE A 18 -3.60 -9.36 0.91
C PHE A 18 -2.42 -8.68 1.59
N PRO A 19 -1.44 -9.44 2.11
CA PRO A 19 -0.23 -8.88 2.71
C PRO A 19 0.76 -8.45 1.62
N PHE A 20 0.78 -7.17 1.30
CA PHE A 20 1.85 -6.55 0.52
C PHE A 20 3.10 -6.37 1.36
N VAL A 21 4.27 -6.49 0.75
CA VAL A 21 5.56 -6.36 1.42
C VAL A 21 6.25 -5.14 0.82
N VAL A 22 6.19 -4.04 1.54
CA VAL A 22 6.90 -2.82 1.19
C VAL A 22 8.38 -3.03 1.54
N GLY A 23 9.17 -3.29 0.51
CA GLY A 23 10.62 -3.31 0.57
C GLY A 23 11.23 -1.95 0.23
N GLN A 24 12.54 -1.95 0.00
CA GLN A 24 13.26 -0.80 -0.56
C GLN A 24 13.36 -1.00 -2.07
N PRO A 25 12.43 -0.47 -2.89
CA PRO A 25 12.55 -0.54 -4.34
C PRO A 25 13.74 0.29 -4.82
N CYS A 26 14.22 0.00 -6.03
CA CYS A 26 15.05 0.94 -6.77
C CYS A 26 14.25 2.23 -7.01
N ALA A 27 14.91 3.39 -6.96
CA ALA A 27 14.28 4.71 -6.98
C ALA A 27 13.31 4.96 -8.15
N ASP A 28 13.47 4.24 -9.26
CA ASP A 28 12.70 4.39 -10.49
C ASP A 28 11.43 3.52 -10.56
N SER A 29 11.21 2.58 -9.63
CA SER A 29 10.10 1.62 -9.75
C SER A 29 9.11 1.70 -8.61
N HIS A 30 7.83 1.49 -8.93
CA HIS A 30 6.80 1.48 -7.90
C HIS A 30 7.08 0.34 -6.90
N PRO A 31 7.04 0.58 -5.58
CA PRO A 31 7.36 -0.42 -4.57
C PRO A 31 6.49 -1.69 -4.63
N LEU A 32 5.31 -1.57 -5.21
CA LEU A 32 4.31 -2.63 -5.28
C LEU A 32 4.00 -3.10 -6.70
N GLU A 33 4.65 -2.53 -7.73
CA GLU A 33 4.33 -2.85 -9.14
C GLU A 33 4.38 -4.35 -9.40
N GLN A 34 5.46 -5.00 -8.97
CA GLN A 34 5.64 -6.44 -9.17
C GLN A 34 4.62 -7.26 -8.38
N GLN A 35 4.26 -6.82 -7.17
CA GLN A 35 3.29 -7.53 -6.33
C GLN A 35 1.87 -7.37 -6.88
N LEU A 36 1.52 -6.20 -7.41
CA LEU A 36 0.24 -5.93 -8.08
C LEU A 36 0.13 -6.72 -9.37
N ALA A 37 1.19 -6.74 -10.18
CA ALA A 37 1.25 -7.54 -11.40
C ALA A 37 1.11 -9.04 -11.09
N TRP A 38 1.77 -9.52 -10.03
CA TRP A 38 1.63 -10.89 -9.56
C TRP A 38 0.20 -11.18 -9.07
N LEU A 39 -0.41 -10.29 -8.29
CA LEU A 39 -1.78 -10.45 -7.79
C LEU A 39 -2.78 -10.53 -8.95
N ALA A 40 -2.64 -9.67 -9.94
CA ALA A 40 -3.49 -9.68 -11.13
C ALA A 40 -3.28 -10.96 -11.95
N ARG A 41 -2.02 -11.39 -12.16
CA ARG A 41 -1.69 -12.56 -12.99
C ARG A 41 -2.05 -13.89 -12.34
N GLU A 42 -1.78 -14.04 -11.04
CA GLU A 42 -1.81 -15.34 -10.36
C GLU A 42 -3.08 -15.53 -9.53
N ARG A 43 -3.66 -14.44 -9.01
CA ARG A 43 -4.88 -14.48 -8.20
C ARG A 43 -6.11 -13.90 -8.89
N GLY A 44 -5.96 -13.19 -10.02
CA GLY A 44 -7.06 -12.41 -10.60
C GLY A 44 -7.57 -11.34 -9.63
N GLY A 45 -6.65 -10.75 -8.84
CA GLY A 45 -6.98 -9.75 -7.84
C GLY A 45 -6.48 -8.37 -8.24
N GLN A 46 -7.27 -7.35 -7.91
CA GLN A 46 -6.90 -5.95 -8.07
C GLN A 46 -6.92 -5.26 -6.71
N ALA A 47 -5.85 -4.50 -6.43
CA ALA A 47 -5.83 -3.63 -5.28
C ALA A 47 -6.66 -2.36 -5.57
N PRO A 48 -7.31 -1.78 -4.54
CA PRO A 48 -8.05 -0.53 -4.70
C PRO A 48 -7.11 0.59 -5.16
N GLN A 49 -7.55 1.33 -6.17
CA GLN A 49 -6.82 2.46 -6.76
C GLN A 49 -6.37 3.47 -5.69
N GLU A 50 -7.20 3.74 -4.69
CA GLU A 50 -6.88 4.65 -3.58
C GLU A 50 -5.62 4.25 -2.81
N VAL A 51 -5.43 2.95 -2.58
CA VAL A 51 -4.23 2.43 -1.88
C VAL A 51 -3.00 2.50 -2.78
N VAL A 52 -3.17 2.18 -4.07
CA VAL A 52 -2.10 2.27 -5.05
C VAL A 52 -1.61 3.72 -5.19
N ASP A 53 -2.53 4.67 -5.31
CA ASP A 53 -2.24 6.09 -5.43
C ASP A 53 -1.61 6.65 -4.15
N SER A 54 -2.16 6.31 -2.99
CA SER A 54 -1.58 6.69 -1.68
C SER A 54 -0.13 6.21 -1.56
N LEU A 55 0.15 4.98 -1.96
CA LEU A 55 1.51 4.42 -1.92
C LEU A 55 2.42 5.03 -2.98
N ALA A 56 1.89 5.41 -4.14
CA ALA A 56 2.61 6.17 -5.16
C ALA A 56 3.07 7.51 -4.62
N GLN A 57 2.18 8.23 -3.94
CA GLN A 57 2.46 9.53 -3.34
C GLN A 57 3.50 9.41 -2.22
N VAL A 58 3.34 8.44 -1.33
CA VAL A 58 4.31 8.16 -0.26
C VAL A 58 5.68 7.79 -0.84
N HIS A 59 5.72 7.05 -1.95
CA HIS A 59 6.97 6.72 -2.64
C HIS A 59 7.64 7.95 -3.25
N ARG A 60 6.88 8.83 -3.91
CA ARG A 60 7.43 10.09 -4.44
C ARG A 60 8.04 10.95 -3.32
N LEU A 61 7.35 11.07 -2.19
CA LEU A 61 7.89 11.77 -1.01
C LEU A 61 9.15 11.09 -0.46
N ALA A 62 9.20 9.75 -0.47
CA ALA A 62 10.39 9.00 -0.06
C ALA A 62 11.60 9.32 -0.92
N VAL A 63 11.41 9.36 -2.24
CA VAL A 63 12.46 9.69 -3.21
C VAL A 63 12.87 11.15 -3.09
N GLU A 64 11.92 12.07 -3.00
CA GLU A 64 12.18 13.52 -2.88
C GLU A 64 12.95 13.88 -1.60
N GLN A 65 12.55 13.30 -0.47
CA GLN A 65 13.21 13.51 0.82
C GLN A 65 14.43 12.61 1.03
N SER A 66 14.77 11.77 0.03
CA SER A 66 15.82 10.75 0.12
C SER A 66 15.73 9.91 1.41
N THR A 67 14.51 9.59 1.82
CA THR A 67 14.21 8.83 3.04
C THR A 67 13.77 7.41 2.71
N LYS A 68 13.73 6.55 3.72
CA LYS A 68 13.31 5.17 3.56
C LYS A 68 11.79 5.14 3.41
N LEU A 69 11.32 4.58 2.31
CA LEU A 69 9.89 4.33 2.05
C LEU A 69 9.23 3.61 3.24
N GLU A 70 9.95 2.68 3.85
CA GLU A 70 9.47 1.87 4.98
C GLU A 70 9.05 2.72 6.18
N ASP A 71 9.80 3.78 6.47
CA ASP A 71 9.52 4.72 7.56
C ASP A 71 8.31 5.59 7.23
N LEU A 72 8.23 6.10 6.00
CA LEU A 72 7.08 6.90 5.58
C LEU A 72 5.79 6.10 5.51
N VAL A 73 5.86 4.83 5.06
CA VAL A 73 4.70 3.94 5.07
C VAL A 73 4.29 3.60 6.50
N ALA A 74 5.25 3.33 7.40
CA ALA A 74 4.93 3.12 8.81
C ALA A 74 4.28 4.34 9.45
N TYR A 75 4.73 5.55 9.10
CA TYR A 75 4.14 6.81 9.53
C TYR A 75 2.72 6.98 8.96
N ALA A 76 2.55 6.82 7.64
CA ALA A 76 1.25 6.93 6.97
C ALA A 76 0.23 5.91 7.51
N MET A 77 0.64 4.66 7.76
CA MET A 77 -0.21 3.66 8.39
C MET A 77 -0.59 4.02 9.82
N ARG A 78 0.33 4.63 10.58
CA ARG A 78 0.04 5.11 11.94
C ARG A 78 -0.96 6.25 11.91
N GLU A 79 -0.79 7.23 11.02
CA GLU A 79 -1.72 8.35 10.85
C GLU A 79 -3.10 7.85 10.35
N ALA A 80 -3.14 6.93 9.38
CA ALA A 80 -4.38 6.34 8.88
C ALA A 80 -5.12 5.52 9.96
N ALA A 81 -4.38 4.80 10.81
CA ALA A 81 -4.96 4.09 11.95
C ALA A 81 -5.50 5.06 13.02
N ILE A 82 -4.90 6.24 13.17
CA ILE A 82 -5.40 7.30 14.06
C ILE A 82 -6.68 7.94 13.49
N VAL A 83 -6.76 8.15 12.17
CA VAL A 83 -7.96 8.68 11.49
C VAL A 83 -9.16 7.77 11.66
N SER A 84 -8.98 6.44 11.62
CA SER A 84 -10.09 5.50 11.81
C SER A 84 -10.62 5.45 13.26
N ALA A 85 -9.91 6.04 14.22
CA ALA A 85 -10.37 6.17 15.62
C ALA A 85 -10.99 7.55 15.92
N ALA A 86 -10.90 8.51 15.00
CA ALA A 86 -11.39 9.87 15.19
C ALA A 86 -12.85 10.08 14.72
N ASP A 87 -13.46 9.11 14.02
CA ASP A 87 -14.87 9.15 13.64
C ASP A 87 -15.73 8.36 14.64
N SER A 88 -15.78 8.87 15.87
CA SER A 88 -16.87 8.58 16.80
C SER A 88 -17.18 9.87 17.55
N PRO A 89 -18.08 10.71 17.02
CA PRO A 89 -18.62 11.80 17.79
C PRO A 89 -19.50 11.24 18.94
N PRO A 90 -19.50 11.89 20.12
CA PRO A 90 -20.26 11.49 21.30
C PRO A 90 -21.77 11.63 21.15
#